data_AF-A0A3D3TAS7-F1
#
_entry.id   AF-A0A3D3TAS7-F1
#
_cell.length_a   1.000
_cell.length_b   1.000
_cell.length_c   1.000
_cell.angle_alpha   90.00
_cell.angle_beta   90.00
_cell.angle_gamma   90.00
#
_symmetry.space_group_name_H-M   'P 1'
#
loop_
_entity.id
_entity.type
_entity.pdbx_description
1 polymer ?
#
loop_
_entity_poly.entity_id
_entity_poly.type
_entity_poly.pdbx_seq_one_letter_code
_entity_poly.pdbx_strand_id
1 'polypeptide(L)'
;MSPFALWCRKTGRLPPKEESEGMRLGRDLEDYVARRWCQVTGKKVRRQGVVRRNPRYPWAHGHIDRWVCGEQAGLECKTTTLPLDGEALAGAFPRRYYHQCLHYLALTGAQRWYLGVLVLGRGFYTFVLERDEGEIAALMKAESAFWKLVERDCPPPVDGSQVTAQALAVLYPQGEACAVLEGMEEQLEEYVRLKGERRALDERITLLENQCKAALKGARRGVCEGFSVTWSGETRRVFRVRRC
;
A
#
# COMPACT_ATOMS: atom_id res chain seq x y z
N MET A 1 5.49 0.15 -0.62
CA MET A 1 6.95 0.33 -0.74
C MET A 1 7.55 -1.06 -0.70
N SER A 2 8.42 -1.40 -1.65
CA SER A 2 9.01 -2.76 -1.69
C SER A 2 10.09 -2.93 -0.62
N PRO A 3 10.39 -4.18 -0.20
CA PRO A 3 11.50 -4.46 0.71
C PRO A 3 12.84 -3.93 0.20
N PHE A 4 13.13 -4.11 -1.10
CA PHE A 4 14.36 -3.60 -1.72
C PHE A 4 14.48 -2.08 -1.62
N ALA A 5 13.44 -1.34 -1.99
CA ALA A 5 13.46 0.12 -1.89
C ALA A 5 13.56 0.61 -0.43
N LEU A 6 12.92 -0.10 0.51
CA LEU A 6 13.06 0.19 1.93
C LEU A 6 14.50 -0.06 2.40
N TRP A 7 15.15 -1.14 1.96
CA TRP A 7 16.54 -1.46 2.31
C TRP A 7 17.49 -0.40 1.77
N CYS A 8 17.34 0.00 0.50
CA CYS A 8 18.14 1.07 -0.09
C CYS A 8 18.00 2.38 0.70
N ARG A 9 16.78 2.71 1.15
CA ARG A 9 16.55 3.89 2.00
C ARG A 9 17.21 3.76 3.38
N LYS A 10 17.07 2.59 4.03
CA LYS A 10 17.62 2.36 5.38
C LYS A 10 19.15 2.31 5.40
N THR A 11 19.76 1.96 4.28
CA THR A 11 21.22 1.97 4.09
C THR A 11 21.76 3.26 3.45
N GLY A 12 20.92 4.29 3.27
CA GLY A 12 21.36 5.60 2.78
C GLY A 12 21.64 5.69 1.28
N ARG A 13 21.26 4.69 0.50
CA ARG A 13 21.47 4.66 -0.97
C ARG A 13 20.42 5.41 -1.78
N LEU A 14 19.29 5.75 -1.17
CA LEU A 14 18.28 6.61 -1.78
C LEU A 14 18.36 8.02 -1.18
N PRO A 15 18.10 9.07 -1.98
CA PRO A 15 18.04 10.41 -1.47
C PRO A 15 16.96 10.54 -0.37
N PRO A 16 17.10 11.52 0.54
CA PRO A 16 16.08 11.84 1.51
C PRO A 16 14.73 12.02 0.82
N LYS A 17 13.67 11.53 1.46
CA LYS A 17 12.33 11.72 0.93
C LYS A 17 11.93 13.18 1.11
N GLU A 18 11.68 13.87 0.00
CA GLU A 18 11.09 15.20 0.02
C GLU A 18 9.71 15.17 0.67
N GLU A 19 9.42 16.25 1.40
CA GLU A 19 8.12 16.46 1.99
C GLU A 19 7.08 16.70 0.90
N SER A 20 6.04 15.88 0.88
CA SER A 20 4.91 16.11 -0.03
C SER A 20 3.81 16.92 0.65
N GLU A 21 2.99 17.60 -0.15
CA GLU A 21 1.81 18.32 0.35
C GLU A 21 0.88 17.42 1.19
N GLY A 22 0.76 16.14 0.84
CA GLY A 22 0.00 15.19 1.65
C GLY A 22 0.60 14.94 3.04
N MET A 23 1.93 14.96 3.17
CA MET A 23 2.60 14.84 4.48
C MET A 23 2.41 16.09 5.32
N ARG A 24 2.58 17.27 4.71
CA ARG A 24 2.36 18.56 5.37
C ARG A 24 0.90 18.67 5.87
N LEU A 25 -0.08 18.42 5.00
CA LEU A 25 -1.50 18.42 5.35
C LEU A 25 -1.84 17.41 6.46
N GLY A 26 -1.23 16.22 6.42
CA GLY A 26 -1.41 15.21 7.46
C GLY A 26 -0.99 15.73 8.84
N ARG A 27 0.16 16.40 8.95
CA ARG A 27 0.61 17.01 10.20
C ARG A 27 -0.28 18.17 10.64
N ASP A 28 -0.63 19.07 9.72
CA ASP A 28 -1.46 20.24 10.03
C ASP A 28 -2.85 19.83 10.54
N LEU A 29 -3.39 18.71 10.03
CA LEU A 29 -4.72 18.23 10.37
C LEU A 29 -4.74 17.17 11.49
N GLU A 30 -3.59 16.68 11.95
CA GLU A 30 -3.50 15.65 13.00
C GLU A 30 -4.29 16.03 14.26
N ASP A 31 -4.17 17.29 14.66
CA ASP A 31 -4.87 17.87 15.81
C ASP A 31 -6.38 17.97 15.60
N TYR A 32 -6.80 18.31 14.38
CA TYR A 32 -8.21 18.33 14.02
C TYR A 32 -8.80 16.92 14.06
N VAL A 33 -8.10 15.93 13.51
CA VAL A 33 -8.50 14.51 13.53
C VAL A 33 -8.65 14.02 14.97
N ALA A 34 -7.68 14.33 15.85
CA ALA A 34 -7.75 13.97 17.27
C ALA A 34 -8.97 14.59 17.97
N ARG A 35 -9.25 15.88 17.72
CA ARG A 35 -10.45 16.55 18.28
C ARG A 35 -11.75 15.92 17.77
N ARG A 36 -11.85 15.60 16.48
CA ARG A 36 -13.01 14.90 15.90
C ARG A 36 -13.21 13.53 16.55
N TRP A 37 -12.12 12.79 16.76
CA TRP A 37 -12.17 11.50 17.44
C TRP A 37 -12.72 11.64 18.88
N CYS A 38 -12.21 12.62 19.64
CA CYS A 38 -12.72 12.91 20.98
C CYS A 38 -14.21 13.29 20.98
N GLN A 39 -14.67 14.08 20.01
CA GLN A 39 -16.09 14.46 19.88
C GLN A 39 -17.00 13.25 19.65
N VAL A 40 -16.58 12.33 18.78
CA VAL A 40 -17.37 11.13 18.44
C VAL A 40 -17.38 10.11 19.58
N THR A 41 -16.26 9.94 20.28
CA THR A 41 -16.10 8.87 21.29
C THR A 41 -16.34 9.32 22.73
N GLY A 42 -16.35 10.63 23.00
CA GLY A 42 -16.37 11.19 24.36
C GLY A 42 -15.05 10.99 25.15
N LYS A 43 -14.06 10.31 24.58
CA LYS A 43 -12.76 10.05 25.22
C LYS A 43 -11.85 11.27 25.15
N LYS A 44 -10.89 11.35 26.08
CA LYS A 44 -9.85 12.40 26.10
C LYS A 44 -8.51 11.81 25.68
N VAL A 45 -7.70 12.60 24.97
CA VAL A 45 -6.35 12.20 24.56
C VAL A 45 -5.34 13.28 24.91
N ARG A 46 -4.07 12.87 25.01
CA ARG A 46 -2.92 13.77 25.15
C ARG A 46 -1.90 13.50 24.04
N ARG A 47 -1.16 14.53 23.64
CA ARG A 47 -0.05 14.37 22.69
C ARG A 47 1.07 13.53 23.29
N GLN A 48 1.70 12.71 22.46
CA GLN A 48 2.86 11.91 22.84
C GLN A 48 4.04 12.24 21.91
N GLY A 49 4.57 13.45 22.02
CA GLY A 49 5.61 13.99 21.12
C GLY A 49 7.02 13.42 21.31
N VAL A 50 7.13 12.14 21.70
CA VAL A 50 8.41 11.45 21.89
C VAL A 50 8.42 10.17 21.07
N VAL A 51 9.55 9.91 20.42
CA VAL A 51 9.80 8.63 19.74
C VAL A 51 9.77 7.53 20.80
N ARG A 52 8.89 6.55 20.61
CA ARG A 52 8.85 5.35 21.43
C ARG A 52 9.82 4.30 20.92
N ARG A 53 10.47 3.66 21.87
CA ARG A 53 11.37 2.53 21.69
C ARG A 53 11.00 1.47 22.72
N ASN A 54 11.24 0.22 22.38
CA ASN A 54 11.07 -0.89 23.28
C ASN A 54 12.40 -1.68 23.33
N PRO A 55 13.05 -1.85 24.50
CA PRO A 55 14.30 -2.60 24.60
C PRO A 55 14.21 -4.04 24.08
N ARG A 56 13.01 -4.65 24.08
CA ARG A 56 12.76 -5.98 23.50
C ARG A 56 12.92 -6.00 21.96
N TYR A 57 12.76 -4.85 21.31
CA TYR A 57 12.80 -4.68 19.86
C TYR A 57 13.74 -3.51 19.50
N PRO A 58 15.07 -3.67 19.64
CA PRO A 58 16.03 -2.56 19.50
C PRO A 58 16.05 -1.91 18.11
N TRP A 59 15.61 -2.62 17.07
CA TRP A 59 15.47 -2.09 15.70
C TRP A 59 14.20 -1.24 15.50
N ALA A 60 13.22 -1.36 16.39
CA ALA A 60 11.90 -0.80 16.23
C ALA A 60 11.75 0.54 16.98
N HIS A 61 11.13 1.51 16.32
CA HIS A 61 10.77 2.79 16.91
C HIS A 61 9.56 3.40 16.21
N GLY A 62 8.81 4.23 16.94
CA GLY A 62 7.55 4.78 16.46
C GLY A 62 7.28 6.17 16.99
N HIS A 63 6.58 6.99 16.20
CA HIS A 63 6.04 8.26 16.64
C HIS A 63 4.55 8.10 16.88
N ILE A 64 4.12 8.20 18.13
CA ILE A 64 2.71 8.01 18.49
C ILE A 64 2.04 9.37 18.49
N ASP A 65 0.96 9.51 17.74
CA ASP A 65 0.25 10.78 17.66
C ASP A 65 -0.35 11.12 19.05
N ARG A 66 -1.21 10.25 19.57
CA ARG A 66 -1.98 10.52 20.78
C ARG A 66 -2.02 9.31 21.72
N TRP A 67 -2.04 9.58 23.02
CA TRP A 67 -2.33 8.58 24.06
C TRP A 67 -3.69 8.84 24.68
N VAL A 68 -4.50 7.80 24.88
CA VAL A 68 -5.84 7.93 25.47
C VAL A 68 -5.73 8.05 26.99
N CYS A 69 -6.40 9.05 27.56
CA CYS A 69 -6.38 9.28 28.99
C CYS A 69 -7.24 8.23 29.71
N GLY A 70 -6.68 7.59 30.75
CA GLY A 70 -7.38 6.56 31.53
C GLY A 70 -7.44 5.19 30.87
N GLU A 71 -6.74 4.98 29.76
CA GLU A 71 -6.75 3.72 29.03
C GLU A 71 -5.33 3.34 28.56
N GLN A 72 -5.04 2.04 28.51
CA GLN A 72 -3.82 1.52 27.89
C GLN A 72 -3.99 1.44 26.37
N ALA A 73 -4.16 2.60 25.73
CA ALA A 73 -4.41 2.71 24.31
C ALA A 73 -3.79 3.96 23.69
N GLY A 74 -3.34 3.82 22.45
CA GLY A 74 -2.97 4.93 21.59
C GLY A 74 -4.09 5.29 20.60
N LEU A 75 -3.96 6.46 19.98
CA LEU A 75 -4.76 6.89 18.85
C LEU A 75 -3.82 7.32 17.73
N GLU A 76 -4.01 6.71 16.57
CA GLU A 76 -3.41 7.12 15.29
C GLU A 76 -4.37 8.02 14.51
N CYS A 77 -3.88 9.16 14.02
CA CYS A 77 -4.64 10.14 13.27
C CYS A 77 -4.23 10.13 11.80
N LYS A 78 -5.16 9.82 10.90
CA LYS A 78 -4.90 9.80 9.45
C LYS A 78 -5.79 10.76 8.69
N THR A 79 -5.19 11.46 7.73
CA THR A 79 -5.90 12.23 6.71
C THR A 79 -5.63 11.62 5.34
N THR A 80 -6.66 11.46 4.52
CA THR A 80 -6.55 10.88 3.18
C THR A 80 -7.60 11.44 2.24
N THR A 81 -7.30 11.48 0.94
CA THR A 81 -8.29 11.70 -0.13
C THR A 81 -8.80 10.38 -0.71
N LEU A 82 -8.07 9.28 -0.48
CA LEU A 82 -8.45 7.96 -0.96
C LEU A 82 -9.68 7.45 -0.19
N PRO A 83 -10.64 6.82 -0.89
CA PRO A 83 -11.75 6.14 -0.24
C PRO A 83 -11.26 5.00 0.66
N LEU A 84 -12.04 4.74 1.71
CA LEU A 84 -11.96 3.47 2.42
C LEU A 84 -12.52 2.36 1.53
N ASP A 85 -11.98 1.15 1.65
CA ASP A 85 -12.51 -0.03 0.97
C ASP A 85 -13.85 -0.48 1.59
N GLY A 86 -14.54 -1.40 0.91
CA GLY A 86 -15.85 -1.89 1.35
C GLY A 86 -15.81 -2.61 2.70
N GLU A 87 -14.75 -3.35 2.98
CA GLU A 87 -14.56 -4.03 4.28
C GLU A 87 -14.44 -3.01 5.41
N ALA A 88 -13.65 -1.96 5.23
CA ALA A 88 -13.51 -0.89 6.19
C ALA A 88 -14.81 -0.11 6.40
N LEU A 89 -15.57 0.16 5.34
CA LEU A 89 -16.88 0.79 5.47
C LEU A 89 -17.90 -0.11 6.21
N ALA A 90 -17.71 -1.43 6.17
CA ALA A 90 -18.48 -2.40 6.95
C ALA A 90 -17.95 -2.59 8.39
N GLY A 91 -16.91 -1.87 8.79
CA GLY A 91 -16.37 -1.85 10.16
C GLY A 91 -15.07 -2.65 10.36
N ALA A 92 -14.52 -3.30 9.33
CA ALA A 92 -13.22 -3.96 9.45
C ALA A 92 -12.09 -2.94 9.63
N PHE A 93 -11.01 -3.32 10.34
CA PHE A 93 -9.86 -2.42 10.48
C PHE A 93 -9.16 -2.24 9.12
N PRO A 94 -8.92 -1.02 8.63
CA PRO A 94 -8.35 -0.81 7.30
C PRO A 94 -6.93 -1.38 7.19
N ARG A 95 -6.74 -2.33 6.26
CA ARG A 95 -5.45 -3.05 6.05
C ARG A 95 -4.26 -2.12 5.88
N ARG A 96 -4.46 -0.97 5.23
CA ARG A 96 -3.42 0.06 4.98
C ARG A 96 -2.72 0.55 6.25
N TYR A 97 -3.43 0.59 7.38
CA TYR A 97 -2.90 1.12 8.65
C TYR A 97 -2.65 0.04 9.69
N TYR A 98 -2.99 -1.21 9.36
CA TYR A 98 -2.99 -2.34 10.27
C TYR A 98 -1.62 -2.58 10.91
N HIS A 99 -0.61 -2.84 10.08
CA HIS A 99 0.74 -3.13 10.57
C HIS A 99 1.37 -1.94 11.32
N GLN A 100 1.02 -0.70 10.99
CA GLN A 100 1.50 0.48 11.73
C GLN A 100 0.93 0.50 13.15
N CYS A 101 -0.38 0.27 13.30
CA CYS A 101 -1.02 0.24 14.62
C CYS A 101 -0.57 -0.98 15.43
N LEU A 102 -0.41 -2.14 14.78
CA LEU A 102 0.13 -3.35 15.40
C LEU A 102 1.57 -3.16 15.87
N HIS A 103 2.41 -2.47 15.10
CA HIS A 103 3.76 -2.08 15.50
C HIS A 103 3.74 -1.23 16.78
N TYR A 104 2.82 -0.27 16.88
CA TYR A 104 2.70 0.56 18.08
C TYR A 104 2.17 -0.19 19.30
N LEU A 105 1.27 -1.15 19.14
CA LEU A 105 0.87 -2.08 20.20
C LEU A 105 2.09 -2.84 20.75
N ALA A 106 2.95 -3.31 19.86
CA ALA A 106 4.16 -4.02 20.24
C ALA A 106 5.20 -3.12 20.93
N LEU A 107 5.36 -1.86 20.47
CA LEU A 107 6.28 -0.91 21.10
C LEU A 107 5.83 -0.45 22.49
N THR A 108 4.52 -0.30 22.71
CA THR A 108 3.99 0.33 23.93
C THR A 108 3.48 -0.66 24.95
N GLY A 109 3.16 -1.90 24.56
CA GLY A 109 2.44 -2.84 25.42
C GLY A 109 0.97 -2.47 25.63
N ALA A 110 0.43 -1.51 24.87
CA ALA A 110 -0.98 -1.15 24.90
C ALA A 110 -1.88 -2.34 24.56
N GLN A 111 -3.10 -2.33 25.11
CA GLN A 111 -4.12 -3.36 24.90
C GLN A 111 -4.94 -3.14 23.63
N ARG A 112 -5.02 -1.89 23.16
CA ARG A 112 -5.68 -1.56 21.90
C ARG A 112 -5.13 -0.29 21.27
N TRP A 113 -5.40 -0.13 19.98
CA TRP A 113 -5.03 1.04 19.21
C TRP A 113 -6.25 1.57 18.48
N TYR A 114 -6.56 2.84 18.69
CA TYR A 114 -7.60 3.52 17.96
C TYR A 114 -7.03 4.15 16.70
N LEU A 115 -7.89 4.26 15.68
CA LEU A 115 -7.57 4.91 14.42
C LEU A 115 -8.69 5.90 14.08
N GLY A 116 -8.36 7.18 14.00
CA GLY A 116 -9.24 8.21 13.45
C GLY A 116 -8.83 8.53 12.02
N VAL A 117 -9.75 8.37 11.06
CA VAL A 117 -9.49 8.66 9.64
C VAL A 117 -10.40 9.77 9.15
N LEU A 118 -9.82 10.90 8.79
CA LEU A 118 -10.49 11.96 8.04
C LEU A 118 -10.31 11.72 6.54
N VAL A 119 -11.40 11.37 5.86
CA VAL A 119 -11.44 11.26 4.41
C VAL A 119 -11.97 12.58 3.86
N LEU A 120 -11.08 13.37 3.27
CA LEU A 120 -11.38 14.73 2.79
C LEU A 120 -12.52 14.70 1.78
N GLY A 121 -13.51 15.57 1.98
CA GLY A 121 -14.72 15.65 1.15
C GLY A 121 -15.71 14.51 1.34
N ARG A 122 -15.51 13.60 2.30
CA ARG A 122 -16.42 12.46 2.55
C ARG A 122 -16.89 12.35 3.99
N GLY A 123 -15.98 12.23 4.95
CA GLY A 123 -16.38 11.97 6.33
C GLY A 123 -15.24 11.61 7.27
N PHE A 124 -15.61 11.39 8.53
CA PHE A 124 -14.72 10.96 9.60
C PHE A 124 -15.10 9.56 10.08
N TYR A 125 -14.13 8.67 10.16
CA TYR A 125 -14.31 7.26 10.49
C TYR A 125 -13.40 6.89 11.67
N THR A 126 -13.88 5.97 12.52
CA THR A 126 -13.13 5.48 13.68
C THR A 126 -13.06 3.96 13.66
N PHE A 127 -11.90 3.43 14.03
CA PHE A 127 -11.65 1.99 14.13
C PHE A 127 -10.90 1.69 15.42
N VAL A 128 -10.96 0.43 15.84
CA VAL A 128 -10.21 -0.11 16.98
C VAL A 128 -9.50 -1.39 16.56
N LEU A 129 -8.23 -1.50 16.89
CA LEU A 129 -7.43 -2.70 16.77
C LEU A 129 -7.13 -3.21 18.18
N GLU A 130 -7.62 -4.40 18.50
CA GLU A 130 -7.30 -5.07 19.76
C GLU A 130 -5.93 -5.76 19.66
N ARG A 131 -5.26 -5.90 20.80
CA ARG A 131 -3.95 -6.55 20.87
C ARG A 131 -4.06 -8.04 20.59
N ASP A 132 -3.31 -8.50 19.60
CA ASP A 132 -3.07 -9.92 19.32
C ASP A 132 -1.56 -10.22 19.41
N GLU A 133 -1.17 -11.07 20.37
CA GLU A 133 0.24 -11.43 20.59
C GLU A 133 0.83 -12.28 19.45
N GLY A 134 0.00 -13.12 18.80
CA GLY A 134 0.44 -13.96 17.69
C GLY A 134 0.80 -13.11 16.48
N GLU A 135 -0.04 -12.14 16.14
CA GLU A 135 0.25 -11.20 15.06
C GLU A 135 1.40 -10.24 15.38
N ILE A 136 1.49 -9.75 16.62
CA ILE A 136 2.63 -8.93 17.06
C ILE A 136 3.92 -9.72 16.92
N ALA A 137 3.94 -10.98 17.35
CA ALA A 137 5.12 -11.85 17.23
C ALA A 137 5.50 -12.08 15.75
N ALA A 138 4.51 -12.31 14.88
CA ALA A 138 4.74 -12.47 13.44
C ALA A 138 5.32 -11.19 12.81
N LEU A 139 4.75 -10.03 13.11
CA LEU A 139 5.23 -8.74 12.62
C LEU A 139 6.65 -8.46 13.11
N MET A 140 6.91 -8.60 14.41
CA MET A 140 8.23 -8.32 14.99
C MET A 140 9.31 -9.27 14.48
N LYS A 141 8.96 -10.54 14.20
CA LYS A 141 9.86 -11.49 13.54
C LYS A 141 10.21 -11.04 12.12
N ALA A 142 9.23 -10.60 11.34
CA ALA A 142 9.44 -10.12 9.97
C ALA A 142 10.30 -8.84 9.95
N GLU A 143 10.02 -7.89 10.84
CA GLU A 143 10.82 -6.67 10.98
C GLU A 143 12.25 -6.96 11.43
N SER A 144 12.45 -7.88 12.37
CA SER A 144 13.78 -8.32 12.81
C SER A 144 14.57 -8.96 11.66
N ALA A 145 13.94 -9.85 10.89
CA ALA A 145 14.56 -10.50 9.75
C ALA A 145 14.99 -9.48 8.68
N PHE A 146 14.13 -8.50 8.40
CA PHE A 146 14.45 -7.40 7.50
C PHE A 146 15.57 -6.51 8.05
N TRP A 147 15.55 -6.18 9.34
CA TRP A 147 16.59 -5.34 9.95
C TRP A 147 17.99 -6.00 9.87
N LYS A 148 18.08 -7.32 10.03
CA LYS A 148 19.35 -8.05 9.82
C LYS A 148 19.92 -7.89 8.41
N LEU A 149 19.07 -7.73 7.39
CA LEU A 149 19.50 -7.44 6.02
C LEU A 149 20.10 -6.03 5.91
N VAL A 150 19.52 -5.06 6.63
CA VAL A 150 20.07 -3.70 6.73
C VAL A 150 21.43 -3.72 7.46
N GLU A 151 21.52 -4.40 8.60
CA GLU A 151 22.76 -4.47 9.41
C GLU A 151 23.92 -5.15 8.67
N ARG A 152 23.60 -6.17 7.87
CA ARG A 152 24.60 -6.92 7.08
C ARG A 152 24.89 -6.30 5.71
N ASP A 153 24.25 -5.17 5.41
CA ASP A 153 24.28 -4.54 4.09
C ASP A 153 23.98 -5.54 2.94
N CYS A 154 23.06 -6.47 3.17
CA CYS A 154 22.67 -7.50 2.23
C CYS A 154 21.27 -7.18 1.66
N PRO A 155 21.12 -6.88 0.36
CA PRO A 155 19.82 -6.50 -0.19
C PRO A 155 18.84 -7.68 -0.18
N PRO A 156 17.55 -7.44 0.10
CA PRO A 156 16.52 -8.44 -0.18
C PRO A 156 16.34 -8.62 -1.69
N PRO A 157 15.72 -9.72 -2.15
CA PRO A 157 15.38 -9.91 -3.56
C PRO A 157 14.57 -8.74 -4.13
N VAL A 158 14.83 -8.39 -5.39
CA VAL A 158 14.02 -7.42 -6.13
C VAL A 158 12.65 -8.01 -6.45
N ASP A 159 11.62 -7.15 -6.47
CA ASP A 159 10.27 -7.52 -6.88
C ASP A 159 9.87 -6.81 -8.18
N GLY A 160 8.77 -7.24 -8.79
CA GLY A 160 8.22 -6.63 -10.01
C GLY A 160 7.52 -5.28 -9.78
N SER A 161 7.66 -4.64 -8.62
CA SER A 161 6.95 -3.40 -8.32
C SER A 161 7.62 -2.19 -8.99
N GLN A 162 6.79 -1.21 -9.38
CA GLN A 162 7.29 0.06 -9.92
C GLN A 162 8.21 0.79 -8.93
N VAL A 163 8.00 0.61 -7.61
CA VAL A 163 8.83 1.22 -6.57
C VAL A 163 10.25 0.63 -6.57
N THR A 164 10.40 -0.67 -6.81
CA THR A 164 11.71 -1.30 -6.99
C THR A 164 12.40 -0.80 -8.24
N ALA A 165 11.68 -0.70 -9.37
CA ALA A 165 12.23 -0.14 -10.60
C ALA A 165 12.74 1.30 -10.42
N GLN A 166 11.99 2.15 -9.71
CA GLN A 166 12.42 3.51 -9.36
C GLN A 166 13.66 3.52 -8.48
N ALA A 167 13.74 2.63 -7.47
CA ALA A 167 14.92 2.53 -6.62
C ALA A 167 16.16 2.09 -7.41
N LEU A 168 16.02 1.12 -8.31
CA LEU A 168 17.10 0.66 -9.20
C LEU A 168 17.58 1.78 -10.13
N ALA A 169 16.67 2.58 -10.69
CA ALA A 169 17.03 3.72 -11.55
C ALA A 169 17.82 4.82 -10.80
N VAL A 170 17.55 5.01 -9.51
CA VAL A 170 18.32 5.95 -8.66
C VAL A 170 19.70 5.38 -8.32
N LEU A 171 19.79 4.09 -8.05
CA LEU A 171 21.06 3.42 -7.75
C LEU A 171 22.02 3.41 -8.95
N TYR A 172 21.46 3.21 -10.14
CA TYR A 172 22.22 3.05 -11.38
C TYR A 172 21.74 4.07 -12.43
N PRO A 173 22.02 5.38 -12.23
CA PRO A 173 21.49 6.45 -13.07
C PRO A 173 22.17 6.52 -14.45
N GLN A 174 23.41 6.03 -14.55
CA GLN A 174 24.13 5.84 -15.80
C GLN A 174 24.61 4.39 -15.86
N GLY A 175 24.37 3.73 -16.99
CA GLY A 175 24.86 2.39 -17.26
C GLY A 175 26.16 2.44 -18.06
N GLU A 176 27.03 1.46 -17.83
CA GLU A 176 28.11 1.17 -18.76
C GLU A 176 27.55 0.66 -20.10
N ALA A 177 28.34 0.77 -21.18
CA ALA A 177 27.88 0.40 -22.52
C ALA A 177 27.51 -1.08 -22.66
N CYS A 178 28.15 -1.96 -21.87
CA CYS A 178 27.88 -3.39 -21.85
C CYS A 178 28.16 -3.96 -20.46
N ALA A 179 27.28 -4.83 -19.98
CA ALA A 179 27.48 -5.61 -18.77
C ALA A 179 27.27 -7.09 -19.09
N VAL A 180 28.10 -7.94 -18.51
CA VAL A 180 27.96 -9.40 -18.62
C VAL A 180 26.91 -9.85 -17.61
N LEU A 181 25.83 -10.46 -18.10
CA LEU A 181 24.71 -10.97 -17.29
C LEU A 181 24.81 -12.50 -17.10
N GLU A 182 25.93 -12.96 -16.58
CA GLU A 182 26.17 -14.40 -16.37
C GLU A 182 25.15 -15.01 -15.40
N GLY A 183 24.56 -16.15 -15.78
CA GLY A 183 23.56 -16.86 -14.98
C GLY A 183 22.13 -16.30 -15.08
N MET A 184 21.88 -15.39 -16.02
CA MET A 184 20.55 -14.83 -16.31
C MET A 184 19.87 -15.47 -17.53
N GLU A 185 20.47 -16.49 -18.14
CA GLU A 185 20.01 -17.11 -19.39
C GLU A 185 18.58 -17.65 -19.27
N GLU A 186 18.30 -18.45 -18.24
CA GLU A 186 16.97 -19.04 -18.00
C GLU A 186 15.90 -17.96 -17.78
N GLN A 187 16.23 -16.90 -17.04
CA GLN A 187 15.33 -15.78 -16.75
C GLN A 187 15.05 -14.96 -18.02
N LEU A 188 16.04 -14.78 -18.88
CA LEU A 188 15.89 -14.08 -20.16
C LEU A 188 15.08 -14.90 -21.16
N GLU A 189 15.29 -16.21 -21.22
CA GLU A 189 14.48 -17.12 -22.04
C GLU A 189 13.01 -17.11 -21.59
N GLU A 190 12.76 -17.20 -20.28
CA GLU A 190 11.42 -17.09 -19.72
C GLU A 190 10.79 -15.72 -20.03
N TYR A 191 11.56 -14.63 -19.90
CA TYR A 191 11.08 -13.29 -20.24
C TYR A 191 10.64 -13.19 -21.70
N VAL A 192 11.42 -13.72 -22.65
CA VAL A 192 11.08 -13.73 -24.08
C VAL A 192 9.83 -14.58 -24.33
N ARG A 193 9.74 -15.77 -23.72
CA ARG A 193 8.56 -16.65 -23.82
C ARG A 193 7.30 -15.93 -23.35
N LEU A 194 7.32 -15.34 -22.16
CA LEU A 194 6.19 -14.62 -21.57
C LEU A 194 5.78 -13.40 -22.40
N LYS A 195 6.74 -12.70 -23.03
CA LYS A 195 6.44 -11.62 -23.98
C LYS A 195 5.69 -12.13 -25.22
N GLY A 196 6.08 -13.29 -25.73
CA GLY A 196 5.39 -13.98 -26.83
C GLY A 196 3.96 -14.37 -26.45
N GLU A 197 3.79 -15.03 -25.31
CA GLU A 197 2.48 -15.44 -24.78
C GLU A 197 1.54 -14.24 -24.59
N ARG A 198 2.04 -13.16 -23.99
CA ARG A 198 1.27 -11.92 -23.82
C ARG A 198 0.80 -11.37 -25.15
N ARG A 199 1.68 -11.31 -26.16
CA ARG A 199 1.32 -10.84 -27.50
C ARG A 199 0.25 -11.73 -28.13
N ALA A 200 0.39 -13.05 -28.05
CA ALA A 200 -0.58 -14.00 -28.59
C ALA A 200 -1.95 -13.87 -27.91
N LEU A 201 -1.98 -13.65 -26.59
CA LEU A 201 -3.20 -13.38 -25.83
C LEU A 201 -3.84 -12.05 -26.25
N ASP A 202 -3.06 -10.98 -26.40
CA ASP A 202 -3.55 -9.67 -26.85
C ASP A 202 -4.16 -9.75 -28.26
N GLU A 203 -3.51 -10.48 -29.18
CA GLU A 203 -4.01 -10.75 -30.53
C GLU A 203 -5.32 -11.56 -30.48
N ARG A 204 -5.40 -12.57 -29.61
CA ARG A 204 -6.61 -13.38 -29.42
C ARG A 204 -7.77 -12.58 -28.82
N ILE A 205 -7.51 -11.72 -27.83
CA ILE A 205 -8.50 -10.80 -27.26
C ILE A 205 -9.03 -9.88 -28.36
N THR A 206 -8.12 -9.27 -29.14
CA THR A 206 -8.49 -8.38 -30.25
C THR A 206 -9.35 -9.08 -31.29
N LEU A 207 -9.01 -10.34 -31.63
CA LEU A 207 -9.82 -11.16 -32.53
C LEU A 207 -11.23 -11.38 -31.98
N LEU A 208 -11.37 -11.77 -30.71
CA LEU A 208 -12.66 -11.98 -30.06
C LEU A 208 -13.49 -10.68 -30.00
N GLU A 209 -12.86 -9.54 -29.69
CA GLU A 209 -13.54 -8.25 -29.73
C GLU A 209 -14.08 -7.94 -31.14
N ASN A 210 -13.29 -8.19 -32.18
CA ASN A 210 -13.69 -7.95 -33.56
C ASN A 210 -14.81 -8.90 -34.00
N GLN A 211 -14.78 -10.16 -33.55
CA GLN A 211 -15.88 -11.11 -33.76
C GLN A 211 -17.18 -10.61 -33.09
N CYS A 212 -17.10 -10.09 -31.86
CA CYS A 212 -18.27 -9.48 -31.19
C CYS A 212 -18.77 -8.24 -31.94
N LYS A 213 -17.87 -7.34 -32.39
CA LYS A 213 -18.24 -6.14 -33.18
C LYS A 213 -18.92 -6.55 -34.49
N ALA A 214 -18.42 -7.58 -35.17
CA ALA A 214 -19.02 -8.11 -36.39
C ALA A 214 -20.42 -8.71 -36.14
N ALA A 215 -20.61 -9.41 -35.01
CA ALA A 215 -21.91 -9.95 -34.62
C ALA A 215 -22.92 -8.85 -34.24
N LEU A 216 -22.47 -7.78 -33.57
CA LEU A 216 -23.29 -6.62 -33.21
C LEU A 216 -23.79 -5.83 -34.43
N LYS A 217 -23.04 -5.82 -35.52
CA LYS A 217 -23.35 -5.03 -36.74
C LYS A 217 -23.62 -3.56 -36.36
N GLY A 218 -24.79 -3.01 -36.70
CA GLY A 218 -25.17 -1.63 -36.35
C GLY A 218 -25.69 -1.44 -34.92
N ALA A 219 -25.83 -2.51 -34.13
CA ALA A 219 -26.37 -2.42 -32.77
C ALA A 219 -25.33 -1.86 -31.79
N ARG A 220 -25.77 -0.93 -30.93
CA ARG A 220 -24.92 -0.34 -29.88
C ARG A 220 -24.71 -1.26 -28.68
N ARG A 221 -25.53 -2.31 -28.54
CA ARG A 221 -25.52 -3.25 -27.42
C ARG A 221 -25.93 -4.65 -27.88
N GLY A 222 -25.29 -5.66 -27.31
CA GLY A 222 -25.65 -7.07 -27.46
C GLY A 222 -25.60 -7.79 -26.12
N VAL A 223 -26.39 -8.85 -25.99
CA VAL A 223 -26.50 -9.67 -24.79
C VAL A 223 -26.48 -11.15 -25.19
N CYS A 224 -25.82 -11.96 -24.37
CA CYS A 224 -25.93 -13.42 -24.41
C CYS A 224 -25.94 -13.92 -22.96
N GLU A 225 -26.07 -15.23 -22.77
CA GLU A 225 -26.10 -15.83 -21.44
C GLU A 225 -24.87 -15.41 -20.61
N GLY A 226 -25.11 -14.74 -19.49
CA GLY A 226 -24.06 -14.28 -18.57
C GLY A 226 -23.25 -13.06 -19.01
N PHE A 227 -23.47 -12.49 -20.20
CA PHE A 227 -22.66 -11.36 -20.70
C PHE A 227 -23.48 -10.26 -21.39
N SER A 228 -23.01 -9.02 -21.23
CA SER A 228 -23.46 -7.88 -22.02
C SER A 228 -22.28 -7.13 -22.63
N VAL A 229 -22.42 -6.76 -23.90
CA VAL A 229 -21.40 -6.06 -24.69
C VAL A 229 -21.96 -4.73 -25.17
N THR A 230 -21.20 -3.65 -25.02
CA THR A 230 -21.56 -2.32 -25.52
C THR A 230 -20.47 -1.79 -26.45
N TRP A 231 -20.88 -1.23 -27.59
CA TRP A 231 -20.00 -0.63 -28.58
C TRP A 231 -20.62 0.67 -29.11
N SER A 232 -19.99 1.81 -28.80
CA SER A 232 -20.46 3.15 -29.21
C SER A 232 -19.44 3.85 -30.11
N GLY A 233 -19.92 4.48 -31.19
CA GLY A 233 -19.11 5.19 -32.19
C GLY A 233 -18.80 6.66 -31.88
N GLU A 234 -19.39 7.25 -30.83
CA GLU A 234 -19.19 8.67 -30.52
C GLU A 234 -17.97 8.89 -29.59
N THR A 235 -17.05 9.71 -30.11
CA THR A 235 -15.93 10.43 -29.45
C THR A 235 -14.82 9.62 -28.77
N ARG A 236 -15.01 8.35 -28.41
CA ARG A 236 -13.93 7.37 -28.11
C ARG A 236 -14.50 5.96 -28.29
N ARG A 237 -13.95 5.16 -29.20
CA ARG A 237 -14.40 3.78 -29.44
C ARG A 237 -14.01 2.92 -28.24
N VAL A 238 -14.96 2.66 -27.34
CA VAL A 238 -14.76 1.85 -26.14
C VAL A 238 -15.58 0.58 -26.25
N PHE A 239 -14.92 -0.57 -26.26
CA PHE A 239 -15.54 -1.89 -26.16
C PHE A 239 -15.60 -2.29 -24.68
N ARG A 240 -16.79 -2.61 -24.16
CA ARG A 240 -16.95 -3.08 -22.77
C ARG A 240 -17.72 -4.39 -22.74
N VAL A 241 -17.16 -5.34 -22.00
CA VAL A 241 -17.82 -6.58 -21.62
C VAL A 241 -18.12 -6.54 -20.13
N ARG A 242 -19.35 -6.88 -19.75
CA ARG A 242 -19.76 -7.06 -18.35
C ARG A 242 -20.35 -8.45 -18.17
N ARG A 243 -20.01 -9.08 -17.04
CA ARG A 243 -20.68 -10.29 -16.56
C ARG A 243 -21.99 -9.87 -15.88
N CYS A 244 -23.09 -10.49 -16.27
CA CYS A 244 -24.43 -10.25 -15.71
C CYS A 244 -24.65 -11.10 -14.45
#